data_AF-A0A9D4CBL4-F1
#
_entry.id   AF-A0A9D4CBL4-F1
#
_cell.length_a   1.000
_cell.length_b   1.000
_cell.length_c   1.000
_cell.angle_alpha   90.00
_cell.angle_beta   90.00
_cell.angle_gamma   90.00
#
_symmetry.space_group_name_H-M   'P 1'
#
loop_
_entity.id
_entity.type
_entity.pdbx_description
1 polymer ?
#
loop_
_entity_poly.entity_id
_entity_poly.type
_entity_poly.pdbx_seq_one_letter_code
_entity_poly.pdbx_strand_id
1 'polypeptide(L)' 'MAQCNFSIAKDHAEVINKKGAVSIKPNPSAKEIMVNGVKIVSETKLSHNDR' A
#
# COMPACT_ATOMS: atom_id res chain seq x y z
N MET A 1 22.19 -11.68 1.44
CA MET A 1 20.91 -11.12 1.93
C MET A 1 20.32 -10.32 0.79
N ALA A 2 19.09 -10.61 0.36
CA ALA A 2 18.45 -9.82 -0.71
C ALA A 2 18.29 -8.38 -0.21
N GLN A 3 18.93 -7.43 -0.89
CA GLN A 3 18.82 -6.02 -0.55
C GLN A 3 17.46 -5.52 -1.03
N CYS A 4 16.52 -5.34 -0.10
CA CYS A 4 15.25 -4.67 -0.38
C CYS A 4 15.54 -3.28 -0.95
N ASN A 5 14.96 -3.00 -2.11
CA ASN A 5 15.31 -1.90 -3.00
C ASN A 5 15.09 -0.52 -2.34
N PHE A 6 15.88 0.49 -2.68
CA PHE A 6 15.92 1.82 -2.03
C PHE A 6 14.60 2.62 -2.04
N SER A 7 13.61 2.19 -2.83
CA SER A 7 12.31 2.85 -2.95
C SER A 7 11.25 2.33 -1.97
N ILE A 8 11.53 1.24 -1.27
CA ILE A 8 10.61 0.63 -0.28
C ILE A 8 11.04 1.09 1.11
N ALA A 9 10.16 1.82 1.78
CA ALA A 9 10.36 2.24 3.16
C ALA A 9 10.23 1.05 4.12
N LYS A 10 10.89 1.11 5.29
CA LYS A 10 10.76 0.08 6.33
C LYS A 10 9.29 -0.17 6.70
N ASP A 11 8.55 0.92 6.90
CA ASP A 11 7.10 0.92 7.08
C ASP A 11 6.49 1.59 5.83
N HIS A 12 6.08 0.80 4.85
CA HIS A 12 5.67 1.32 3.54
C HIS A 12 4.16 1.53 3.44
N ALA A 13 3.37 0.50 3.75
CA ALA A 13 1.92 0.57 3.75
C ALA A 13 1.36 -0.35 4.83
N GLU A 14 0.15 -0.07 5.28
CA GLU A 14 -0.60 -0.93 6.17
C GLU A 14 -1.83 -1.48 5.43
N VAL A 15 -2.00 -2.80 5.43
CA VAL A 15 -3.21 -3.45 4.90
C VAL A 15 -4.13 -3.77 6.07
N ILE A 16 -5.33 -3.22 6.03
CA ILE A 16 -6.33 -3.32 7.09
C ILE A 16 -7.47 -4.21 6.60
N ASN A 17 -7.79 -5.25 7.35
CA ASN A 17 -8.98 -6.09 7.10
C ASN A 17 -9.99 -5.93 8.23
N LYS A 18 -11.13 -5.32 7.91
CA LYS A 18 -12.25 -5.13 8.85
C LYS A 18 -13.49 -5.82 8.31
N LYS A 19 -13.79 -7.01 8.85
CA LYS A 19 -15.04 -7.75 8.57
C LYS A 19 -15.31 -7.96 7.06
N GLY A 20 -14.28 -8.29 6.29
CA GLY A 20 -14.39 -8.55 4.85
C GLY A 20 -14.23 -7.31 3.96
N ALA A 21 -14.10 -6.11 4.54
CA ALA A 21 -13.60 -4.95 3.81
C ALA A 21 -12.08 -4.86 3.98
N VAL A 22 -11.36 -4.92 2.86
CA VAL A 22 -9.90 -4.76 2.82
C VAL A 22 -9.59 -3.34 2.36
N SER A 23 -8.73 -2.64 3.06
CA SER A 23 -8.20 -1.33 2.67
C SER A 23 -6.68 -1.31 2.82
N ILE A 24 -6.04 -0.43 2.05
CA ILE A 24 -4.61 -0.14 2.16
C ILE A 24 -4.44 1.32 2.56
N LYS A 25 -3.59 1.56 3.55
CA LYS A 25 -3.22 2.88 4.04
C LYS A 25 -1.75 3.14 3.76
N PRO A 26 -1.40 4.15 2.94
CA PRO A 26 -0.02 4.50 2.69
C PRO A 26 0.64 5.08 3.95
N ASN A 27 1.89 4.71 4.22
CA ASN A 27 2.69 5.36 5.25
C ASN A 27 3.25 6.68 4.70
N PRO A 28 3.28 7.78 5.48
CA PRO A 28 3.89 9.04 5.04
C PRO A 28 5.37 8.93 4.61
N SER A 29 6.08 7.93 5.12
CA SER A 29 7.49 7.66 4.81
C SER A 29 7.67 6.90 3.49
N ALA A 30 6.59 6.38 2.91
CA ALA A 30 6.63 5.69 1.63
C ALA A 30 6.70 6.71 0.48
N LYS A 31 7.63 6.45 -0.46
CA LYS A 31 7.82 7.31 -1.63
C LYS A 31 6.60 7.28 -2.57
N GLU A 32 6.09 6.08 -2.84
CA GLU A 32 5.00 5.87 -3.79
C GLU A 32 4.30 4.54 -3.53
N ILE A 33 2.96 4.56 -3.60
CA ILE A 33 2.11 3.37 -3.62
C ILE A 33 1.05 3.63 -4.69
N MET A 34 0.85 2.65 -5.56
CA MET A 34 -0.11 2.71 -6.64
C MET A 34 -1.09 1.55 -6.52
N VAL A 35 -2.37 1.82 -6.78
CA VAL A 35 -3.43 0.82 -6.91
C VAL A 35 -4.06 0.99 -8.29
N ASN A 36 -4.05 -0.05 -9.10
CA ASN A 36 -4.45 -0.08 -10.51
C ASN A 36 -3.78 1.02 -11.35
N GLY A 37 -2.51 1.31 -11.06
CA GLY A 37 -1.76 2.37 -11.74
C GLY A 37 -2.10 3.79 -11.27
N VAL A 38 -2.93 3.95 -10.24
CA VAL A 38 -3.26 5.25 -9.65
C VAL A 38 -2.54 5.41 -8.31
N LYS A 39 -1.80 6.52 -8.15
CA LYS A 39 -1.13 6.83 -6.89
C LYS A 39 -2.17 7.10 -5.79
N ILE A 40 -2.02 6.43 -4.66
CA ILE A 40 -2.87 6.64 -3.49
C ILE A 40 -2.17 7.52 -2.45
N VAL A 41 -2.91 8.45 -1.84
CA VAL A 41 -2.41 9.38 -0.80
C VAL A 41 -3.15 9.23 0.54
N SER A 42 -4.21 8.43 0.56
CA SER A 42 -5.05 8.17 1.73
C SER A 42 -5.46 6.70 1.78
N GLU A 43 -6.08 6.29 2.88
CA GLU A 43 -6.67 4.96 2.99
C GLU A 43 -7.62 4.71 1.81
N THR A 44 -7.38 3.61 1.09
CA THR A 44 -8.09 3.26 -0.13
C THR A 44 -8.64 1.85 0.03
N LYS A 45 -9.93 1.67 -0.25
CA LYS A 45 -10.57 0.35 -0.22
C LYS A 45 -10.06 -0.47 -1.41
N LEU A 46 -9.67 -1.70 -1.16
CA LEU A 46 -9.25 -2.66 -2.18
C LEU A 46 -10.43 -3.55 -2.58
N SER A 47 -10.47 -3.85 -3.87
CA SER A 47 -11.37 -4.82 -4.48
C SER A 47 -10.59 -6.03 -4.97
N HIS A 48 -11.32 -7.11 -5.26
CA HIS A 48 -10.72 -8.31 -5.84
C HIS A 48 -10.04 -7.97 -7.17
N ASN A 49 -8.78 -8.40 -7.34
CA ASN A 49 -7.90 -8.16 -8.49
C ASN A 49 -7.31 -6.74 -8.64
N ASP A 50 -7.45 -5.87 -7.64
CA ASP A 50 -6.70 -4.63 -7.61
C ASP A 50 -5.18 -4.91 -7.57
N ARG A 51 -4.41 -4.14 -8.34
CA ARG A 51 -2.95 -4.27 -8.47
C ARG A 51 -2.17 -3.14 -7.83
#